data_AF-A0A6N3J6T1-F1
#
_entry.id   AF-A0A6N3J6T1-F1
#
_cell.length_a   1.000
_cell.length_b   1.000
_cell.length_c   1.000
_cell.angle_alpha   90.00
_cell.angle_beta   90.00
_cell.angle_gamma   90.00
#
_symmetry.space_group_name_H-M   'P 1'
#
loop_
_entity.id
_entity.type
_entity.pdbx_description
1 polymer ?
#
loop_
_entity_poly.entity_id
_entity_poly.type
_entity_poly.pdbx_seq_one_letter_code
_entity_poly.pdbx_strand_id
1 'polypeptide(L)'
;MIKIKLLGMAIFFSLSSTAMATQIEACNKDVTSLTCQSYLEGIVDGALMFKPESLGARLETNGYESRALKYRGGKRFQEANRTYCASRIPDRNSLVLGVTEAVSTGTAADLEQLQGIVVNLLDCQRLK
;
A
#
# COMPACT_ATOMS: atom_id res chain seq x y z
N MET A 1 0.50 -56.05 -11.42
CA MET A 1 1.37 -55.22 -10.54
C MET A 1 1.38 -53.76 -10.99
N ILE A 2 0.21 -53.11 -11.09
CA ILE A 2 0.05 -51.73 -11.58
C ILE A 2 -0.81 -50.97 -10.57
N LYS A 3 -0.31 -50.73 -9.34
CA LYS A 3 -1.04 -49.90 -8.37
C LYS A 3 -0.18 -48.98 -7.49
N ILE A 4 1.14 -48.95 -7.67
CA ILE A 4 2.04 -48.23 -6.75
C ILE A 4 2.69 -46.98 -7.38
N LYS A 5 2.70 -46.83 -8.72
CA LYS A 5 3.41 -45.72 -9.39
C LYS A 5 2.63 -44.39 -9.50
N LEU A 6 1.33 -44.37 -9.20
CA LEU A 6 0.49 -43.16 -9.34
C LEU A 6 0.32 -42.36 -8.05
N LEU A 7 0.84 -42.84 -6.92
CA LEU A 7 0.69 -42.18 -5.61
C LEU A 7 1.83 -41.20 -5.25
N GLY A 8 2.89 -41.14 -6.08
CA GLY A 8 4.06 -40.30 -5.80
C GLY A 8 3.99 -38.86 -6.33
N MET A 9 3.05 -38.56 -7.22
CA MET A 9 3.03 -37.27 -7.95
C MET A 9 2.01 -36.26 -7.40
N ALA A 10 1.18 -36.66 -6.43
CA ALA A 10 0.19 -35.77 -5.79
C ALA A 10 0.73 -35.01 -4.56
N ILE A 11 1.92 -35.33 -4.08
CA ILE A 11 2.47 -34.76 -2.83
C ILE A 11 3.27 -33.47 -3.07
N PHE A 12 3.68 -33.17 -4.31
CA PHE A 12 4.48 -31.98 -4.61
C PHE A 12 3.67 -30.69 -4.81
N PHE A 13 2.33 -30.75 -4.83
CA PHE A 13 1.48 -29.57 -5.07
C PHE A 13 0.89 -28.95 -3.79
N SER A 14 1.16 -29.50 -2.60
CA SER A 14 0.59 -29.01 -1.33
C SER A 14 1.49 -28.03 -0.56
N LEU A 15 2.67 -27.66 -1.09
CA LEU A 15 3.62 -26.76 -0.41
C LEU A 15 3.72 -25.35 -0.99
N SER A 16 2.81 -24.93 -1.88
CA SER A 16 2.63 -23.51 -2.16
C SER A 16 1.84 -22.86 -1.01
N SER A 17 2.45 -22.83 0.17
CA SER A 17 1.95 -22.06 1.30
C SER A 17 1.84 -20.60 0.85
N THR A 18 0.65 -20.04 1.07
CA THR A 18 0.30 -18.65 0.81
C THR A 18 1.14 -17.75 1.71
N ALA A 19 2.34 -17.37 1.27
CA ALA A 19 3.21 -16.38 1.93
C ALA A 19 2.68 -14.93 1.77
N MET A 20 1.35 -14.78 1.75
CA MET A 20 0.66 -13.50 1.68
C MET A 20 0.17 -13.12 3.08
N ALA A 21 1.08 -12.87 4.04
CA ALA A 21 0.62 -12.46 5.38
C ALA A 21 1.57 -11.61 6.23
N THR A 22 2.85 -11.40 5.88
CA THR A 22 3.80 -10.82 6.86
C THR A 22 4.55 -9.56 6.40
N GLN A 23 4.27 -9.02 5.20
CA GLN A 23 5.09 -7.92 4.66
C GLN A 23 4.84 -6.59 5.38
N ILE A 24 3.62 -6.30 5.83
CA ILE A 24 3.35 -5.12 6.65
C ILE A 24 3.87 -5.28 8.09
N GLU A 25 4.00 -6.51 8.60
CA GLU A 25 4.63 -6.78 9.90
C GLU A 25 6.12 -6.42 9.88
N ALA A 26 6.78 -6.52 8.71
CA ALA A 26 8.15 -6.04 8.55
C ALA A 26 8.21 -4.51 8.71
N CYS A 27 7.21 -3.79 8.20
CA CYS A 27 7.09 -2.35 8.41
C CYS A 27 6.77 -1.97 9.86
N ASN A 28 5.98 -2.77 10.56
CA ASN A 28 5.69 -2.58 11.99
C ASN A 28 6.93 -2.80 12.87
N LYS A 29 7.88 -3.62 12.42
CA LYS A 29 9.16 -3.85 13.11
C LYS A 29 10.18 -2.74 12.84
N ASP A 30 10.38 -2.42 11.57
CA ASP A 30 11.33 -1.40 11.14
C ASP A 30 10.92 -0.85 9.77
N VAL A 31 10.39 0.37 9.77
CA VAL A 31 9.98 1.09 8.57
C VAL A 31 11.17 1.43 7.66
N THR A 32 12.39 1.49 8.19
CA THR A 32 13.61 1.80 7.43
C THR A 32 14.27 0.56 6.84
N SER A 33 13.80 -0.63 7.21
CA SER A 33 14.32 -1.89 6.67
C SER A 33 14.14 -1.97 5.15
N LEU A 34 15.12 -2.56 4.46
CA LEU A 34 15.05 -2.78 3.01
C LEU A 34 13.79 -3.53 2.59
N THR A 35 13.35 -4.48 3.42
CA THR A 35 12.13 -5.27 3.20
C THR A 35 10.88 -4.40 3.25
N CYS A 36 10.74 -3.53 4.26
CA CYS A 36 9.60 -2.62 4.32
C CYS A 36 9.64 -1.61 3.17
N GLN A 37 10.80 -0.99 2.90
CA GLN A 37 10.94 -0.03 1.80
C GLN A 37 10.55 -0.63 0.45
N SER A 38 11.05 -1.83 0.14
CA SER A 38 10.68 -2.56 -1.08
C SER A 38 9.18 -2.87 -1.16
N TYR A 39 8.56 -3.18 -0.02
CA TYR A 39 7.13 -3.42 0.06
C TYR A 39 6.31 -2.15 -0.18
N LEU A 40 6.65 -1.04 0.47
CA LEU A 40 5.97 0.24 0.29
C LEU A 40 6.12 0.77 -1.14
N GLU A 41 7.31 0.59 -1.73
CA GLU A 41 7.56 0.86 -3.14
C GLU A 41 6.64 0.05 -4.06
N GLY A 42 6.54 -1.27 -3.85
CA GLY A 42 5.65 -2.13 -4.64
C GLY A 42 4.17 -1.77 -4.49
N ILE A 43 3.74 -1.33 -3.31
CA ILE A 43 2.38 -0.85 -3.06
C ILE A 43 2.10 0.45 -3.84
N VAL A 44 3.03 1.42 -3.79
CA VAL A 44 2.91 2.67 -4.56
C VAL A 44 2.91 2.38 -6.05
N ASP A 45 3.79 1.52 -6.53
CA ASP A 45 3.87 1.13 -7.95
C ASP A 45 2.59 0.44 -8.42
N GLY A 46 2.05 -0.47 -7.63
CA GLY A 46 0.75 -1.10 -7.90
C GLY A 46 -0.37 -0.06 -7.99
N ALA A 47 -0.42 0.88 -7.05
CA ALA A 47 -1.43 1.93 -7.08
C ALA A 47 -1.30 2.83 -8.32
N LEU A 48 -0.08 3.20 -8.71
CA LEU A 48 0.14 4.00 -9.92
C LEU A 48 -0.24 3.26 -11.20
N MET A 49 0.00 1.94 -11.24
CA MET A 49 -0.35 1.09 -12.37
C MET A 49 -1.87 0.97 -12.56
N PHE A 50 -2.63 0.80 -11.47
CA PHE A 50 -4.09 0.58 -11.53
C PHE A 50 -4.94 1.86 -11.38
N LYS A 51 -4.31 3.01 -11.12
CA LYS A 51 -5.01 4.30 -10.97
C LYS A 51 -5.92 4.69 -12.15
N PRO A 52 -5.59 4.44 -13.43
CA PRO A 52 -6.49 4.77 -14.54
C PRO A 52 -7.80 3.96 -14.49
N GLU A 53 -7.74 2.73 -13.98
CA GLU A 53 -8.89 1.81 -13.90
C GLU A 53 -9.80 2.13 -12.70
N SER A 54 -9.26 2.72 -11.63
CA SER A 54 -10.03 3.13 -10.45
C SER A 54 -10.79 4.46 -10.62
N LEU A 55 -10.66 5.15 -11.76
CA LEU A 55 -11.32 6.45 -12.04
C LEU A 55 -12.87 6.40 -12.04
N GLY A 56 -13.46 5.21 -12.07
CA GLY A 56 -14.92 5.03 -11.98
C GLY A 56 -15.46 4.81 -10.56
N ALA A 57 -14.63 4.33 -9.63
CA ALA A 57 -15.01 4.15 -8.24
C ALA A 57 -14.66 5.42 -7.48
N ARG A 58 -15.63 6.31 -7.34
CA ARG A 58 -15.54 7.42 -6.39
C ARG A 58 -15.51 6.80 -4.99
N LEU A 59 -14.33 6.42 -4.52
CA LEU A 59 -14.10 6.14 -3.11
C LEU A 59 -14.57 7.39 -2.36
N GLU A 60 -15.43 7.24 -1.36
CA GLU A 60 -15.91 8.34 -0.52
C GLU A 60 -14.75 8.84 0.35
N THR A 61 -13.79 9.52 -0.28
CA THR A 61 -12.56 10.06 0.32
C THR A 61 -12.80 11.28 1.18
N ASN A 62 -14.07 11.67 1.41
CA ASN A 62 -14.46 12.71 2.36
C ASN A 62 -14.86 12.15 3.74
N GLY A 63 -14.67 10.84 3.95
CA GLY A 63 -14.92 10.14 5.21
C GLY A 63 -14.15 10.69 6.41
N TYR A 64 -14.46 10.17 7.59
CA TYR A 64 -13.80 10.57 8.83
C TYR A 64 -12.32 10.15 8.82
N GLU A 65 -12.05 8.97 8.28
CA GLU A 65 -10.75 8.31 8.22
C GLU A 65 -9.79 9.10 7.32
N SER A 66 -10.26 9.49 6.14
CA SER A 66 -9.50 10.28 5.18
C SER A 66 -9.15 11.68 5.71
N ARG A 67 -10.06 12.30 6.48
CA ARG A 67 -9.78 13.55 7.22
C ARG A 67 -8.84 13.34 8.39
N ALA A 68 -8.94 12.22 9.10
CA ALA A 68 -8.00 11.90 10.19
C ALA A 68 -6.58 11.70 9.64
N LEU A 69 -6.44 11.05 8.48
CA LEU A 69 -5.17 10.85 7.78
C LEU A 69 -4.49 12.17 7.40
N LYS A 70 -5.25 13.20 7.00
CA LYS A 70 -4.70 14.56 6.78
C LYS A 70 -3.87 15.06 7.98
N TYR A 71 -4.32 14.79 9.20
CA TYR A 71 -3.66 15.28 10.41
C TYR A 71 -2.62 14.28 10.98
N ARG A 72 -2.82 12.98 10.76
CA ARG A 72 -1.99 11.91 11.33
C ARG A 72 -0.85 11.42 10.42
N GLY A 73 -0.95 11.69 9.12
CA GLY A 73 0.00 11.21 8.11
C GLY A 73 1.37 11.90 8.12
N GLY A 74 1.53 13.01 8.85
CA GLY A 74 2.79 13.77 8.91
C GLY A 74 2.96 14.80 7.80
N LYS A 75 4.12 15.47 7.75
CA LYS A 75 4.36 16.64 6.88
C LYS A 75 4.66 16.25 5.44
N ARG A 76 5.46 15.21 5.24
CA ARG A 76 5.85 14.67 3.92
C ARG A 76 4.65 14.02 3.24
N PHE A 77 3.75 13.41 4.00
CA PHE A 77 2.46 12.95 3.47
C PHE A 77 1.64 14.12 2.89
N GLN A 78 1.50 15.21 3.67
CA GLN A 78 0.76 16.40 3.21
C GLN A 78 1.44 17.06 2.00
N GLU A 79 2.77 17.12 1.99
CA GLU A 79 3.55 17.66 0.88
C GLU A 79 3.42 16.81 -0.38
N ALA A 80 3.54 15.47 -0.27
CA ALA A 80 3.36 14.55 -1.38
C ALA A 80 1.96 14.67 -2.00
N ASN A 81 0.91 14.74 -1.17
CA ASN A 81 -0.45 14.98 -1.63
C ASN A 81 -0.59 16.35 -2.33
N ARG A 82 -0.05 17.43 -1.74
CA ARG A 82 -0.07 18.76 -2.34
C ARG A 82 0.64 18.79 -3.70
N THR A 83 1.81 18.18 -3.80
CA THR A 83 2.61 18.10 -5.03
C THR A 83 1.87 17.36 -6.14
N TYR A 84 1.30 16.20 -5.81
CA TYR A 84 0.45 15.47 -6.74
C TYR A 84 -0.78 16.30 -7.14
N CYS A 85 -1.42 17.02 -6.23
CA CYS A 85 -2.62 17.78 -6.53
C CYS A 85 -2.38 19.06 -7.33
N ALA A 86 -1.19 19.63 -7.27
CA ALA A 86 -0.80 20.79 -8.06
C ALA A 86 -0.69 20.47 -9.56
N SER A 87 -0.13 19.30 -9.89
CA SER A 87 0.18 18.92 -11.29
C SER A 87 -0.67 17.78 -11.84
N ARG A 88 -1.33 17.00 -10.95
CA ARG A 88 -1.94 15.69 -11.24
C ARG A 88 -0.97 14.67 -11.82
N ILE A 89 0.33 14.93 -11.72
CA ILE A 89 1.41 14.05 -12.15
C ILE A 89 1.96 13.37 -10.88
N PRO A 90 1.87 12.02 -10.78
CA PRO A 90 2.41 11.32 -9.63
C PRO A 90 3.94 11.36 -9.64
N ASP A 91 4.52 11.86 -8.54
CA ASP A 91 5.94 11.68 -8.24
C ASP A 91 6.09 10.47 -7.32
N ARG A 92 6.57 9.35 -7.89
CA ARG A 92 6.76 8.08 -7.19
C ARG A 92 7.56 8.26 -5.90
N ASN A 93 8.67 9.01 -5.93
CA ASN A 93 9.55 9.13 -4.78
C ASN A 93 8.86 9.91 -3.65
N SER A 94 8.23 11.03 -3.98
CA SER A 94 7.45 11.80 -3.00
C SER A 94 6.32 10.96 -2.38
N LEU A 95 5.64 10.14 -3.17
CA LEU A 95 4.58 9.25 -2.70
C LEU A 95 5.13 8.17 -1.74
N VAL A 96 6.22 7.49 -2.10
CA VAL A 96 6.87 6.49 -1.23
C VAL A 96 7.29 7.10 0.10
N LEU A 97 7.85 8.32 0.07
CA LEU A 97 8.25 9.04 1.28
C LEU A 97 7.04 9.42 2.16
N GLY A 98 5.93 9.84 1.55
CA GLY A 98 4.68 10.12 2.26
C GLY A 98 4.06 8.88 2.88
N VAL A 99 4.04 7.75 2.16
CA VAL A 99 3.56 6.46 2.69
C VAL A 99 4.45 6.00 3.84
N THR A 100 5.77 6.08 3.67
CA THR A 100 6.76 5.72 4.71
C THR A 100 6.52 6.53 5.99
N GLU A 101 6.29 7.84 5.87
CA GLU A 101 6.00 8.67 7.05
C GLU A 101 4.69 8.25 7.72
N ALA A 102 3.61 8.06 6.95
CA ALA A 102 2.31 7.65 7.50
C ALA A 102 2.37 6.28 8.19
N VAL A 103 3.17 5.34 7.69
CA VAL A 103 3.43 4.05 8.36
C VAL A 103 4.25 4.27 9.63
N SER A 104 5.29 5.12 9.59
CA SER A 104 6.14 5.41 10.74
C SER A 104 5.40 6.08 11.91
N THR A 105 4.33 6.82 11.63
CA THR A 105 3.48 7.45 12.65
C THR A 105 2.41 6.51 13.23
N GLY A 106 2.44 5.22 12.84
CA GLY A 106 1.49 4.21 13.33
C GLY A 106 0.12 4.29 12.65
N THR A 107 0.04 4.90 11.47
CA THR A 107 -1.24 5.15 10.78
C THR A 107 -1.69 3.98 9.90
N ALA A 108 -0.84 2.95 9.71
CA ALA A 108 -1.17 1.72 8.99
C ALA A 108 -0.83 0.49 9.84
N ALA A 109 -1.83 -0.13 10.43
CA ALA A 109 -1.72 -1.40 11.14
C ALA A 109 -1.89 -2.60 10.20
N ASP A 110 -2.57 -2.42 9.06
CA ASP A 110 -2.93 -3.48 8.11
C ASP A 110 -2.92 -3.00 6.64
N LEU A 111 -3.09 -3.94 5.72
CA LEU A 111 -3.07 -3.70 4.27
C LEU A 111 -4.20 -2.76 3.82
N GLU A 112 -5.38 -2.83 4.44
CA GLU A 112 -6.52 -1.99 4.08
C GLU A 112 -6.23 -0.53 4.41
N GLN A 113 -5.69 -0.26 5.59
CA GLN A 113 -5.24 1.07 6.00
C GLN A 113 -4.10 1.57 5.11
N LEU A 114 -3.16 0.71 4.74
CA LEU A 114 -2.06 1.06 3.83
C LEU A 114 -2.58 1.44 2.44
N GLN A 115 -3.53 0.69 1.88
CA GLN A 115 -4.18 1.05 0.63
C GLN A 115 -4.95 2.37 0.75
N GLY A 116 -5.65 2.56 1.87
CA GLY A 116 -6.33 3.81 2.20
C GLY A 116 -5.38 5.02 2.18
N ILE A 117 -4.19 4.90 2.77
CA ILE A 117 -3.16 5.95 2.75
C ILE A 117 -2.75 6.32 1.33
N VAL A 118 -2.48 5.32 0.48
CA VAL A 118 -2.04 5.55 -0.91
C VAL A 118 -3.14 6.18 -1.75
N VAL A 119 -4.38 5.70 -1.61
CA VAL A 119 -5.55 6.30 -2.25
C VAL A 119 -5.70 7.76 -1.81
N ASN A 120 -5.56 8.05 -0.52
CA ASN A 120 -5.67 9.42 -0.01
C ASN A 120 -4.54 10.32 -0.51
N LEU A 121 -3.31 9.83 -0.69
CA LEU A 121 -2.23 10.59 -1.33
C LEU A 121 -2.57 10.96 -2.78
N LEU A 122 -3.25 10.07 -3.49
CA LEU A 122 -3.65 10.23 -4.89
C LEU A 122 -5.02 10.87 -5.07
N ASP A 123 -5.67 11.28 -3.97
CA ASP A 123 -6.90 12.02 -3.99
C ASP A 123 -6.70 13.47 -3.55
N CYS A 124 -7.27 14.38 -4.32
CA CYS A 124 -7.18 15.81 -4.06
C CYS A 124 -8.35 16.23 -3.19
N GLN A 125 -8.23 15.92 -1.91
CA GLN A 125 -9.08 16.51 -0.89
C GLN A 125 -8.99 18.04 -1.01
N ARG A 126 -10.12 18.73 -0.88
CA ARG A 126 -10.11 20.19 -0.73
C ARG A 126 -9.44 20.53 0.61
N LEU A 127 -8.13 20.76 0.57
CA LEU A 127 -7.38 21.38 1.65
C LEU A 127 -7.89 22.83 1.77
N LYS A 128 -8.83 23.07 2.68
CA LYS A 128 -9.06 24.42 3.22
C LYS A 128 -7.84 24.83 4.04
#